data_AF-R7AES5-F1
#
_entry.id   AF-R7AES5-F1
#
_cell.length_a   1.000
_cell.length_b   1.000
_cell.length_c   1.000
_cell.angle_alpha   90.00
_cell.angle_beta   90.00
_cell.angle_gamma   90.00
#
_symmetry.space_group_name_H-M   'P 1'
#
loop_
_entity.id
_entity.type
_entity.pdbx_description
1 polymer ?
#
loop_
_entity_poly.entity_id
_entity_poly.type
_entity_poly.pdbx_seq_one_letter_code
_entity_poly.pdbx_strand_id
1 'polypeptide(L)'
;MNSEKTKNKLIYFLALGSMCLALVLIMYNFFYKTVEVDVMKNIELVYTGENGSASVTVENNTEDLNQRIQEFMETVEYEVSPNSNLSNGDTIHIIATYDDELSMTYHYQPINTEKEFIVQGLNNRFESKDDIPENYLNKILTESENYITEHADEIFHLDPETTFQEDVSLNNISQLYCAFLKSTQTSDRIISVYQLDYASKEQAVTIYYLVCVPNINDGNRVIRQDIYGETAYLSSEELQNLNIESYIHRVFGTQYSIEKIETSTNQDQNTEEQ
;
A
#
# COMPACT_ATOMS: atom_id res chain seq x y z
N MET A 1 -43.43 55.18 -56.46
CA MET A 1 -43.70 53.79 -56.00
C MET A 1 -42.44 52.89 -56.06
N ASN A 2 -41.25 53.41 -55.68
CA ASN A 2 -39.98 52.65 -55.73
C ASN A 2 -39.16 52.75 -54.43
N SER A 3 -39.32 53.83 -53.63
CA SER A 3 -38.58 54.04 -52.38
C SER A 3 -38.92 53.02 -51.28
N GLU A 4 -40.21 52.70 -51.07
CA GLU A 4 -40.63 51.70 -50.06
C GLU A 4 -40.15 50.28 -50.40
N LYS A 5 -40.21 49.86 -51.67
CA LYS A 5 -39.71 48.55 -52.09
C LYS A 5 -38.20 48.41 -51.87
N THR A 6 -37.43 49.47 -52.11
CA THR A 6 -35.98 49.48 -51.88
C THR A 6 -35.66 49.47 -50.38
N LYS A 7 -36.41 50.22 -49.56
CA LYS A 7 -36.26 50.20 -48.08
C LYS A 7 -36.59 48.84 -47.48
N ASN A 8 -37.67 48.19 -47.93
CA ASN A 8 -38.05 46.86 -47.42
C ASN A 8 -37.04 45.77 -47.82
N LYS A 9 -36.47 45.85 -49.04
CA LYS A 9 -35.36 44.99 -49.46
C LYS A 9 -34.10 45.22 -48.60
N LEU A 10 -33.77 46.48 -48.32
CA LEU A 10 -32.63 46.82 -47.45
C LEU A 10 -32.80 46.25 -46.04
N ILE A 11 -34.00 46.40 -45.44
CA ILE A 11 -34.32 45.85 -44.12
C ILE A 11 -34.22 44.32 -44.12
N TYR A 12 -34.70 43.66 -45.18
CA TYR A 12 -34.58 42.21 -45.34
C TYR A 12 -33.12 41.75 -45.41
N PHE A 13 -32.28 42.41 -46.22
CA PHE A 13 -30.85 42.06 -46.33
C PHE A 13 -30.09 42.34 -45.03
N LEU A 14 -30.44 43.41 -44.30
CA LEU A 14 -29.87 43.70 -42.98
C LEU A 14 -30.25 42.63 -41.95
N ALA A 15 -31.52 42.22 -41.92
CA ALA A 15 -31.99 41.16 -41.03
C ALA A 15 -31.31 39.81 -41.34
N LEU A 16 -31.24 39.43 -42.62
CA LEU A 16 -30.56 38.21 -43.05
C LEU A 16 -29.05 38.26 -42.71
N GLY A 17 -28.39 39.39 -42.93
CA GLY A 17 -26.99 39.60 -42.54
C GLY A 17 -26.76 39.46 -41.04
N SER A 18 -27.66 40.02 -40.22
CA SER A 18 -27.60 39.89 -38.76
C SER A 18 -27.81 38.46 -38.28
N MET A 19 -28.70 37.70 -38.93
CA MET A 19 -28.93 36.29 -38.63
C MET A 19 -27.71 35.43 -38.98
N CYS A 20 -27.11 35.65 -40.17
CA CYS A 20 -25.87 34.98 -40.54
C CYS A 20 -24.72 35.31 -39.58
N LEU A 21 -24.57 36.58 -39.18
CA LEU A 21 -23.55 36.98 -38.21
C LEU A 21 -23.77 36.32 -36.84
N ALA A 22 -25.02 36.25 -36.36
CA ALA A 22 -25.35 35.57 -35.12
C ALA A 22 -25.01 34.07 -35.19
N LEU A 23 -25.31 33.40 -36.31
CA LEU A 23 -24.95 31.98 -36.52
C LEU A 23 -23.44 31.77 -36.55
N VAL A 24 -22.67 32.67 -37.18
CA VAL A 24 -21.20 32.62 -37.18
C VAL A 24 -20.64 32.84 -35.77
N LEU A 25 -21.18 33.78 -35.00
CA LEU A 25 -20.77 34.02 -33.62
C LEU A 25 -21.10 32.85 -32.70
N ILE A 26 -22.27 32.23 -32.87
CA ILE A 26 -22.63 30.98 -32.16
C ILE A 26 -21.66 29.88 -32.56
N MET A 27 -21.42 29.67 -33.86
CA MET A 27 -20.47 28.67 -34.35
C MET A 27 -19.06 28.90 -33.79
N TYR A 28 -18.58 30.15 -33.75
CA TYR A 28 -17.29 30.48 -33.16
C TYR A 28 -17.23 30.16 -31.66
N ASN A 29 -18.26 30.54 -30.90
CA ASN A 29 -18.29 30.28 -29.46
C ASN A 29 -18.45 28.80 -29.09
N PHE A 30 -19.13 28.01 -29.93
CA PHE A 30 -19.34 26.58 -29.68
C PHE A 30 -18.25 25.67 -30.25
N PHE A 31 -17.59 26.06 -31.34
CA PHE A 31 -16.62 25.20 -32.04
C PHE A 31 -15.18 25.70 -31.98
N TYR A 32 -14.92 27.00 -31.89
CA TYR A 32 -13.57 27.57 -31.95
C TYR A 32 -13.07 28.17 -30.64
N LYS A 33 -13.91 28.21 -29.61
CA LYS A 33 -13.48 28.68 -28.29
C LYS A 33 -12.63 27.62 -27.62
N THR A 34 -11.38 27.96 -27.36
CA THR A 34 -10.45 27.13 -26.59
C THR A 34 -10.97 26.92 -25.16
N VAL A 35 -10.90 25.69 -24.68
CA VAL A 35 -11.27 25.32 -23.31
C VAL A 35 -10.00 24.98 -22.55
N GLU A 36 -9.76 25.68 -21.44
CA GLU A 36 -8.66 25.35 -20.54
C GLU A 36 -8.97 24.06 -19.78
N VAL A 37 -8.01 23.12 -19.80
CA VAL A 37 -8.11 21.83 -19.10
C VAL A 37 -6.93 21.74 -18.13
N ASP A 38 -7.22 21.71 -16.84
CA ASP A 38 -6.20 21.53 -15.81
C ASP A 38 -5.86 20.04 -15.69
N VAL A 39 -4.71 19.66 -16.24
CA VAL A 39 -4.27 18.26 -16.30
C VAL A 39 -3.78 17.73 -14.96
N MET A 40 -3.61 18.58 -13.94
CA MET A 40 -3.15 18.18 -12.61
C MET A 40 -4.23 18.34 -11.53
N LYS A 41 -5.46 18.68 -11.90
CA LYS A 41 -6.53 18.95 -10.94
C LYS A 41 -6.99 17.71 -10.17
N ASN A 42 -7.04 16.56 -10.83
CA ASN A 42 -7.62 15.32 -10.30
C ASN A 42 -6.56 14.24 -10.04
N ILE A 43 -5.28 14.64 -9.97
CA ILE A 43 -4.23 13.69 -9.67
C ILE A 43 -4.23 13.34 -8.18
N GLU A 44 -4.03 12.07 -7.88
CA GLU A 44 -3.80 11.54 -6.55
C GLU A 44 -2.39 10.96 -6.50
N LEU A 45 -1.64 11.32 -5.47
CA LEU A 45 -0.30 10.80 -5.24
C LEU A 45 -0.39 9.60 -4.31
N VAL A 46 -0.12 8.42 -4.85
CA VAL A 46 -0.16 7.16 -4.10
C VAL A 46 1.26 6.80 -3.68
N TYR A 47 1.55 6.92 -2.39
CA TYR A 47 2.84 6.54 -1.81
C TYR A 47 2.81 5.10 -1.33
N THR A 48 3.88 4.36 -1.62
CA THR A 48 4.11 3.00 -1.12
C THR A 48 5.47 2.94 -0.44
N GLY A 49 5.55 2.34 0.75
CA GLY A 49 6.78 2.22 1.52
C GLY A 49 6.88 3.20 2.68
N GLU A 50 8.08 3.33 3.23
CA GLU A 50 8.38 4.07 4.46
C GLU A 50 9.30 5.26 4.17
N ASN A 51 9.42 6.16 5.13
CA ASN A 51 10.30 7.32 5.03
C ASN A 51 11.75 6.89 4.74
N GLY A 52 12.32 7.36 3.63
CA GLY A 52 13.67 7.00 3.15
C GLY A 52 13.70 5.91 2.09
N SER A 53 12.61 5.16 1.89
CA SER A 53 12.52 4.07 0.91
C SER A 53 11.20 4.04 0.14
N ALA A 54 10.39 5.10 0.24
CA ALA A 54 9.08 5.14 -0.40
C ALA A 54 9.20 5.39 -1.91
N SER A 55 8.19 4.94 -2.65
CA SER A 55 7.95 5.26 -4.05
C SER A 55 6.60 5.95 -4.22
N VAL A 56 6.46 6.72 -5.29
CA VAL A 56 5.21 7.43 -5.62
C VAL A 56 4.75 7.08 -7.02
N THR A 57 3.44 6.87 -7.14
CA THR A 57 2.72 6.77 -8.42
C THR A 57 1.67 7.86 -8.47
N VAL A 58 1.40 8.36 -9.68
CA VAL A 58 0.32 9.31 -9.92
C VAL A 58 -0.86 8.55 -10.50
N GLU A 59 -1.99 8.64 -9.83
CA GLU A 59 -3.26 8.17 -10.36
C GLU A 59 -4.11 9.38 -10.74
N ASN A 60 -4.95 9.23 -11.76
CA ASN A 60 -5.84 10.29 -12.20
C ASN A 60 -7.28 9.77 -12.24
N ASN A 61 -8.15 10.42 -11.49
CA ASN A 61 -9.57 10.10 -11.51
C ASN A 61 -10.30 10.92 -12.57
N THR A 62 -10.85 10.22 -13.58
CA THR A 62 -11.57 10.80 -14.72
C THR A 62 -13.07 10.49 -14.71
N GLU A 63 -13.60 9.80 -13.68
CA GLU A 63 -14.97 9.24 -13.68
C GLU A 63 -16.08 10.31 -13.73
N ASP A 64 -15.84 11.50 -13.18
CA ASP A 64 -16.82 12.61 -13.14
C ASP A 64 -16.69 13.60 -14.32
N LEU A 65 -15.87 13.29 -15.32
CA LEU A 65 -15.61 14.19 -16.46
C LEU A 65 -16.62 13.98 -17.60
N ASN A 66 -16.83 15.04 -18.40
CA ASN A 66 -17.55 14.89 -19.67
C ASN A 66 -16.75 13.98 -20.61
N GLN A 67 -17.43 13.10 -21.36
CA GLN A 67 -16.82 12.15 -22.30
C GLN A 67 -15.66 12.73 -23.14
N ARG A 68 -15.78 13.94 -23.69
CA ARG A 68 -14.71 14.53 -24.51
C ARG A 68 -13.46 14.91 -23.70
N ILE A 69 -13.66 15.39 -22.47
CA ILE A 69 -12.54 15.72 -21.56
C ILE A 69 -11.94 14.41 -21.05
N GLN A 70 -12.76 13.40 -20.75
CA GLN A 70 -12.29 12.08 -20.36
C GLN A 70 -11.40 11.45 -21.43
N GLU A 71 -11.83 11.42 -22.70
CA GLU A 71 -11.03 10.90 -23.82
C GLU A 71 -9.67 11.62 -23.93
N PHE A 72 -9.64 12.93 -23.70
CA PHE A 72 -8.37 13.68 -23.66
C PHE A 72 -7.52 13.34 -22.44
N MET A 73 -8.11 13.30 -21.24
CA MET A 73 -7.42 13.01 -19.98
C MET A 73 -6.87 11.58 -19.93
N GLU A 74 -7.50 10.63 -20.62
CA GLU A 74 -6.99 9.26 -20.79
C GLU A 74 -5.68 9.19 -21.60
N THR A 75 -5.33 10.23 -22.36
CA THR A 75 -4.04 10.35 -23.05
C THR A 75 -2.94 11.01 -22.22
N VAL A 76 -3.29 11.52 -21.03
CA VAL A 76 -2.34 12.23 -20.17
C VAL A 76 -1.50 11.19 -19.41
N GLU A 77 -0.20 11.23 -19.62
CA GLU A 77 0.78 10.45 -18.88
C GLU A 77 1.54 11.36 -17.89
N TYR A 78 1.88 10.81 -16.73
CA TYR A 78 2.59 11.57 -15.68
C TYR A 78 3.96 10.95 -15.43
N GLU A 79 5.00 11.76 -15.62
CA GLU A 79 6.36 11.42 -15.21
C GLU A 79 6.67 12.08 -13.87
N VAL A 80 7.19 11.31 -12.91
CA VAL A 80 7.59 11.82 -11.59
C VAL A 80 9.09 11.64 -11.39
N SER A 81 9.76 12.68 -10.91
CA SER A 81 11.18 12.64 -10.57
C SER A 81 11.50 13.42 -9.28
N PRO A 82 12.16 12.81 -8.28
CA PRO A 82 12.42 11.36 -8.14
C PRO A 82 11.13 10.58 -7.85
N ASN A 83 11.09 9.29 -8.20
CA ASN A 83 9.91 8.42 -7.97
C ASN A 83 10.13 7.32 -6.92
N SER A 84 11.33 7.23 -6.32
CA SER A 84 11.72 6.18 -5.38
C SER A 84 12.76 6.71 -4.38
N ASN A 85 12.97 5.98 -3.28
CA ASN A 85 13.80 6.39 -2.14
C ASN A 85 13.39 7.73 -1.54
N LEU A 86 12.08 7.98 -1.50
CA LEU A 86 11.49 9.24 -1.06
C LEU A 86 11.45 9.32 0.47
N SER A 87 11.69 10.52 0.96
CA SER A 87 11.60 10.90 2.36
C SER A 87 10.63 12.05 2.57
N ASN A 88 10.09 12.16 3.79
CA ASN A 88 9.32 13.33 4.21
C ASN A 88 10.20 14.60 4.07
N GLY A 89 9.68 15.58 3.34
CA GLY A 89 10.40 16.82 3.02
C GLY A 89 11.06 16.83 1.64
N ASP A 90 11.14 15.70 0.96
CA ASP A 90 11.63 15.65 -0.43
C ASP A 90 10.66 16.38 -1.36
N THR A 91 11.22 17.02 -2.38
CA THR A 91 10.45 17.67 -3.44
C THR A 91 10.43 16.76 -4.66
N ILE A 92 9.23 16.37 -5.09
CA ILE A 92 9.02 15.63 -6.34
C ILE A 92 8.49 16.57 -7.41
N HIS A 93 8.99 16.40 -8.63
CA HIS A 93 8.55 17.13 -9.81
C HIS A 93 7.71 16.21 -10.69
N ILE A 94 6.49 16.66 -11.01
CA ILE A 94 5.56 15.93 -11.87
C ILE A 94 5.43 16.69 -13.18
N ILE A 95 5.62 15.97 -14.30
CA ILE A 95 5.42 16.48 -15.66
C ILE A 95 4.28 15.68 -16.28
N ALA A 96 3.27 16.38 -16.77
CA ALA A 96 2.16 15.80 -17.52
C ALA A 96 2.44 15.94 -19.02
N THR A 97 2.53 14.82 -19.73
CA THR A 97 2.58 14.75 -21.19
C THR A 97 1.22 14.33 -21.72
N TYR A 98 0.84 14.82 -22.90
CA TYR A 98 -0.50 14.58 -23.47
C TYR A 98 -0.42 14.55 -25.00
N ASP A 99 -1.51 14.11 -25.65
CA ASP A 99 -1.61 14.11 -27.11
C ASP A 99 -1.92 15.53 -27.64
N ASP A 100 -0.91 16.15 -28.24
CA ASP A 100 -1.01 17.48 -28.86
C ASP A 100 -2.03 17.51 -30.02
N GLU A 101 -2.16 16.44 -30.82
CA GLU A 101 -3.09 16.40 -31.95
C GLU A 101 -4.54 16.38 -31.46
N LEU A 102 -4.83 15.63 -30.39
CA LEU A 102 -6.15 15.62 -29.75
C LEU A 102 -6.46 16.94 -29.06
N SER A 103 -5.49 17.53 -28.36
CA SER A 103 -5.62 18.88 -27.78
C SER A 103 -5.99 19.91 -28.85
N MET A 104 -5.31 19.91 -29.99
CA MET A 104 -5.62 20.79 -31.12
C MET A 104 -7.00 20.51 -31.73
N THR A 105 -7.35 19.24 -31.92
CA THR A 105 -8.63 18.80 -32.51
C THR A 105 -9.82 19.21 -31.65
N TYR A 106 -9.69 19.09 -30.33
CA TYR A 106 -10.74 19.45 -29.38
C TYR A 106 -10.67 20.90 -28.89
N HIS A 107 -9.69 21.67 -29.35
CA HIS A 107 -9.40 23.02 -28.90
C HIS A 107 -9.22 23.08 -27.36
N TYR A 108 -8.55 22.09 -26.79
CA TYR A 108 -8.15 22.09 -25.39
C TYR A 108 -6.82 22.81 -25.24
N GLN A 109 -6.72 23.67 -24.24
CA GLN A 109 -5.47 24.25 -23.78
C GLN A 109 -5.12 23.64 -22.41
N PRO A 110 -4.20 22.65 -22.38
CA PRO A 110 -3.72 22.10 -21.13
C PRO A 110 -3.02 23.18 -20.31
N ILE A 111 -3.36 23.25 -19.02
CA ILE A 111 -2.72 24.14 -18.05
C ILE A 111 -2.20 23.31 -16.87
N ASN A 112 -1.23 23.85 -16.13
CA ASN A 112 -0.54 23.16 -15.02
C ASN A 112 0.07 21.83 -15.46
N THR A 113 0.88 21.84 -16.52
CA THR A 113 1.56 20.65 -17.06
C THR A 113 2.78 20.25 -16.24
N GLU A 114 3.25 21.11 -15.34
CA GLU A 114 4.37 20.87 -14.43
C GLU A 114 4.01 21.37 -13.03
N LYS A 115 4.31 20.57 -12.00
CA LYS A 115 4.08 20.95 -10.61
C LYS A 115 5.01 20.21 -9.66
N GLU A 116 5.39 20.93 -8.61
CA GLU A 116 6.17 20.37 -7.50
C GLU A 116 5.27 20.04 -6.32
N PHE A 117 5.58 18.93 -5.65
CA PHE A 117 4.94 18.50 -4.42
C PHE A 117 6.00 18.18 -3.36
N ILE A 118 5.69 18.49 -2.11
CA ILE A 118 6.51 18.11 -0.97
C ILE A 118 5.94 16.80 -0.40
N VAL A 119 6.78 15.77 -0.31
CA VAL A 119 6.42 14.47 0.25
C VAL A 119 6.20 14.62 1.76
N GLN A 120 5.06 14.12 2.25
CA GLN A 120 4.68 14.20 3.65
C GLN A 120 3.86 12.97 4.06
N GLY A 121 3.91 12.63 5.36
CA GLY A 121 3.07 11.58 5.94
C GLY A 121 3.59 10.15 5.74
N LEU A 122 4.84 9.96 5.32
CA LEU A 122 5.47 8.64 5.30
C LEU A 122 5.80 8.20 6.72
N ASN A 123 5.53 6.93 7.04
CA ASN A 123 5.85 6.34 8.34
C ASN A 123 7.37 6.15 8.51
N ASN A 124 7.87 6.32 9.72
CA ASN A 124 9.26 6.05 10.09
C ASN A 124 9.42 4.65 10.69
N ARG A 125 10.55 4.03 10.38
CA ARG A 125 10.98 2.80 11.03
C ARG A 125 11.44 3.08 12.45
N PHE A 126 11.30 2.10 13.33
CA PHE A 126 11.82 2.21 14.70
C PHE A 126 13.33 2.06 14.71
N GLU A 127 14.00 2.77 15.61
CA GLU A 127 15.45 2.65 15.76
C GLU A 127 15.85 1.35 16.44
N SER A 128 15.11 0.97 17.48
CA SER A 128 15.29 -0.24 18.27
C SER A 128 13.96 -0.85 18.69
N LYS A 129 14.00 -2.05 19.28
CA LYS A 129 12.81 -2.68 19.87
C LYS A 129 12.18 -1.84 20.99
N ASP A 130 12.97 -1.01 21.67
CA ASP A 130 12.52 -0.23 22.83
C ASP A 130 11.69 1.00 22.42
N ASP A 131 11.77 1.40 21.15
CA ASP A 131 10.97 2.49 20.58
C ASP A 131 9.57 2.04 20.17
N ILE A 132 9.30 0.73 20.15
CA ILE A 132 8.02 0.16 19.76
C ILE A 132 7.00 0.38 20.90
N PRO A 133 5.88 1.08 20.65
CA PRO A 133 4.88 1.31 21.69
C PRO A 133 4.30 0.01 22.22
N GLU A 134 4.20 -0.12 23.55
CA GLU A 134 3.73 -1.34 24.23
C GLU A 134 2.32 -1.77 23.75
N ASN A 135 1.42 -0.81 23.56
CA ASN A 135 0.07 -1.08 23.03
C ASN A 135 0.10 -1.65 21.60
N TYR A 136 1.04 -1.20 20.77
CA TYR A 136 1.22 -1.70 19.42
C TYR A 136 1.84 -3.09 19.44
N LEU A 137 2.88 -3.32 20.26
CA LEU A 137 3.46 -4.64 20.47
C LEU A 137 2.41 -5.65 20.95
N ASN A 138 1.60 -5.30 21.95
CA ASN A 138 0.53 -6.18 22.44
C ASN A 138 -0.49 -6.52 21.35
N LYS A 139 -0.82 -5.56 20.48
CA LYS A 139 -1.68 -5.80 19.31
C LYS A 139 -1.03 -6.78 18.34
N ILE A 140 0.26 -6.63 18.04
CA ILE A 140 1.02 -7.55 17.16
C ILE A 140 0.99 -8.97 17.72
N LEU A 141 1.24 -9.13 19.02
CA LEU A 141 1.24 -10.44 19.69
C LEU A 141 -0.16 -11.07 19.66
N THR A 142 -1.20 -10.28 19.92
CA THR A 142 -2.59 -10.74 19.83
C THR A 142 -2.94 -11.21 18.41
N GLU A 143 -2.58 -10.43 17.39
CA GLU A 143 -2.86 -10.81 15.99
C GLU A 143 -2.03 -12.02 15.54
N SER A 144 -0.85 -12.25 16.14
CA SER A 144 -0.03 -13.45 15.88
C SER A 144 -0.70 -14.71 16.43
N GLU A 145 -1.26 -14.66 17.64
CA GLU A 145 -2.03 -15.78 18.23
C GLU A 145 -3.38 -16.00 17.52
N ASN A 146 -4.04 -14.91 17.10
CA ASN A 146 -5.25 -14.99 16.26
C ASN A 146 -4.95 -15.72 14.95
N TYR A 147 -3.83 -15.40 14.29
CA TYR A 147 -3.41 -16.07 13.06
C TYR A 147 -3.28 -17.58 13.28
N ILE A 148 -2.61 -18.02 14.35
CA ILE A 148 -2.48 -19.45 14.69
C ILE A 148 -3.85 -20.08 14.92
N THR A 149 -4.71 -19.41 15.70
CA THR A 149 -6.04 -19.94 16.04
C THR A 149 -6.92 -20.09 14.81
N GLU A 150 -6.89 -19.11 13.89
CA GLU A 150 -7.67 -19.11 12.65
C GLU A 150 -7.17 -20.15 11.64
N HIS A 151 -5.88 -20.50 11.68
CA HIS A 151 -5.26 -21.46 10.77
C HIS A 151 -4.87 -22.77 11.47
N ALA A 152 -5.39 -23.06 12.66
CA ALA A 152 -4.92 -24.15 13.51
C ALA A 152 -4.99 -25.52 12.81
N ASP A 153 -6.07 -25.77 12.08
CA ASP A 153 -6.24 -27.00 11.30
C ASP A 153 -5.25 -27.04 10.13
N GLU A 154 -5.11 -25.95 9.37
CA GLU A 154 -4.19 -25.89 8.23
C GLU A 154 -2.74 -26.13 8.68
N ILE A 155 -2.33 -25.49 9.77
CA ILE A 155 -1.00 -25.65 10.38
C ILE A 155 -0.74 -27.10 10.75
N PHE A 156 -1.72 -27.76 11.38
CA PHE A 156 -1.58 -29.16 11.76
C PHE A 156 -1.30 -30.06 10.56
N HIS A 157 -1.89 -29.77 9.39
CA HIS A 157 -1.74 -30.58 8.18
C HIS A 157 -0.57 -30.14 7.27
N LEU A 158 0.24 -29.15 7.66
CA LEU A 158 1.45 -28.78 6.93
C LEU A 158 2.52 -29.88 6.97
N ASP A 159 2.51 -30.72 8.00
CA ASP A 159 3.44 -31.85 8.11
C ASP A 159 2.88 -33.07 7.33
N PRO A 160 3.67 -33.65 6.41
CA PRO A 160 3.30 -34.90 5.72
C PRO A 160 2.95 -36.05 6.66
N GLU A 161 3.52 -36.10 7.87
CA GLU A 161 3.26 -37.15 8.87
C GLU A 161 1.88 -37.03 9.52
N THR A 162 1.31 -35.82 9.53
CA THR A 162 0.01 -35.51 10.16
C THR A 162 -1.11 -35.27 9.15
N THR A 163 -0.79 -35.12 7.86
CA THR A 163 -1.71 -34.74 6.76
C THR A 163 -3.00 -35.57 6.66
N PHE A 164 -3.01 -36.81 7.16
CA PHE A 164 -4.18 -37.70 7.08
C PHE A 164 -4.92 -37.90 8.41
N GLN A 165 -4.48 -37.26 9.49
CA GLN A 165 -5.13 -37.41 10.79
C GLN A 165 -6.35 -36.48 10.88
N GLU A 166 -7.47 -37.02 11.34
CA GLU A 166 -8.71 -36.27 11.53
C GLU A 166 -9.04 -36.12 13.02
N ASP A 167 -10.00 -35.24 13.34
CA ASP A 167 -10.45 -34.95 14.72
C ASP A 167 -9.33 -34.44 15.65
N VAL A 168 -8.63 -33.41 15.21
CA VAL A 168 -7.53 -32.79 15.96
C VAL A 168 -7.99 -31.53 16.67
N SER A 169 -7.40 -31.25 17.83
CA SER A 169 -7.66 -30.02 18.58
C SER A 169 -6.38 -29.39 19.09
N LEU A 170 -6.20 -28.10 18.78
CA LEU A 170 -5.15 -27.29 19.37
C LEU A 170 -5.49 -27.02 20.83
N ASN A 171 -4.69 -27.57 21.74
CA ASN A 171 -4.96 -27.49 23.19
C ASN A 171 -4.18 -26.38 23.88
N ASN A 172 -2.98 -26.10 23.39
CA ASN A 172 -2.07 -25.16 24.01
C ASN A 172 -1.25 -24.42 22.96
N ILE A 173 -1.09 -23.10 23.19
CA ILE A 173 -0.23 -22.21 22.43
C ILE A 173 0.74 -21.59 23.45
N SER A 174 2.03 -21.86 23.32
CA SER A 174 3.06 -21.31 24.20
C SER A 174 4.08 -20.52 23.38
N GLN A 175 4.19 -19.22 23.63
CA GLN A 175 5.20 -18.38 22.97
C GLN A 175 6.57 -18.66 23.59
N LEU A 176 7.50 -19.17 22.79
CA LEU A 176 8.87 -19.49 23.22
C LEU A 176 9.86 -18.36 22.93
N TYR A 177 9.59 -17.56 21.91
CA TYR A 177 10.52 -16.52 21.48
C TYR A 177 9.78 -15.38 20.79
N CYS A 178 10.30 -14.17 20.94
CA CYS A 178 9.86 -12.97 20.25
C CYS A 178 11.07 -12.13 19.88
N ALA A 179 11.12 -11.59 18.67
CA ALA A 179 12.16 -10.64 18.31
C ALA A 179 11.68 -9.61 17.30
N PHE A 180 12.26 -8.42 17.44
CA PHE A 180 12.27 -7.40 16.41
C PHE A 180 13.42 -7.68 15.45
N LEU A 181 13.10 -7.75 14.16
CA LEU A 181 14.06 -8.01 13.08
C LEU A 181 14.16 -6.73 12.24
N LYS A 182 15.27 -6.02 12.43
CA LYS A 182 15.58 -4.79 11.70
C LYS A 182 16.24 -5.14 10.36
N SER A 183 15.59 -4.79 9.27
CA SER A 183 16.05 -5.07 7.91
C SER A 183 17.05 -4.03 7.41
N THR A 184 17.98 -4.43 6.55
CA THR A 184 18.89 -3.50 5.86
C THR A 184 18.39 -3.08 4.48
N GLN A 185 17.39 -3.77 3.92
CA GLN A 185 16.95 -3.60 2.53
C GLN A 185 15.43 -3.55 2.35
N THR A 186 14.69 -4.15 3.27
CA THR A 186 13.22 -4.32 3.20
C THR A 186 12.57 -3.71 4.44
N SER A 187 11.31 -4.03 4.70
CA SER A 187 10.60 -3.60 5.90
C SER A 187 11.01 -4.40 7.15
N ASP A 188 10.90 -3.74 8.29
CA ASP A 188 11.08 -4.35 9.60
C ASP A 188 9.93 -5.28 9.94
N ARG A 189 10.21 -6.27 10.77
CA ARG A 189 9.23 -7.28 11.16
C ARG A 189 9.38 -7.66 12.62
N ILE A 190 8.28 -8.13 13.20
CA ILE A 190 8.32 -8.88 14.45
C ILE A 190 8.01 -10.33 14.13
N ILE A 191 8.79 -11.22 14.72
CA ILE A 191 8.53 -12.66 14.66
C ILE A 191 8.26 -13.19 16.06
N SER A 192 7.40 -14.19 16.12
CA SER A 192 7.13 -14.97 17.33
C SER A 192 7.20 -16.45 16.99
N VAL A 193 7.92 -17.22 17.82
CA VAL A 193 7.96 -18.68 17.71
C VAL A 193 7.13 -19.27 18.82
N TYR A 194 6.23 -20.17 18.46
CA TYR A 194 5.30 -20.83 19.35
C TYR A 194 5.52 -22.33 19.36
N GLN A 195 5.34 -22.95 20.52
CA GLN A 195 5.06 -24.37 20.66
C GLN A 195 3.54 -24.56 20.66
N LEU A 196 3.06 -25.39 19.74
CA LEU A 196 1.66 -25.73 19.57
C LEU A 196 1.47 -27.20 19.95
N ASP A 197 0.67 -27.46 20.98
CA ASP A 197 0.37 -28.83 21.40
C ASP A 197 -1.03 -29.23 20.95
N TYR A 198 -1.09 -30.22 20.06
CA TYR A 198 -2.31 -30.77 19.52
C TYR A 198 -2.66 -32.10 20.19
N ALA A 199 -3.94 -32.28 20.51
CA ALA A 199 -4.48 -33.61 20.75
C ALA A 199 -4.98 -34.19 19.42
N SER A 200 -4.54 -35.42 19.14
CA SER A 200 -5.08 -36.29 18.11
C SER A 200 -5.47 -37.63 18.76
N LYS A 201 -6.37 -38.37 18.10
CA LYS A 201 -6.81 -39.69 18.56
C LYS A 201 -5.69 -40.73 18.60
N GLU A 202 -4.67 -40.55 17.76
CA GLU A 202 -3.54 -41.48 17.68
C GLU A 202 -2.47 -41.15 18.71
N GLN A 203 -2.01 -39.89 18.72
CA GLN A 203 -0.94 -39.42 19.60
C GLN A 203 -0.99 -37.90 19.76
N ALA A 204 -0.52 -37.38 20.89
CA ALA A 204 -0.27 -35.95 21.04
C ALA A 204 0.89 -35.52 20.11
N VAL A 205 0.72 -34.39 19.42
CA VAL A 205 1.69 -33.84 18.47
C VAL A 205 2.08 -32.45 18.93
N THR A 206 3.38 -32.17 18.93
CA THR A 206 3.92 -30.84 19.20
C THR A 206 4.52 -30.27 17.92
N ILE A 207 4.07 -29.08 17.53
CA ILE A 207 4.56 -28.34 16.36
C ILE A 207 5.23 -27.05 16.84
N TYR A 208 6.43 -26.77 16.34
CA TYR A 208 7.04 -25.45 16.50
C TYR A 208 6.68 -24.61 15.29
N TYR A 209 6.08 -23.45 15.52
CA TYR A 209 5.53 -22.62 14.46
C TYR A 209 5.97 -21.17 14.61
N LEU A 210 6.51 -20.59 13.53
CA LEU A 210 6.93 -19.21 13.46
C LEU A 210 5.82 -18.37 12.82
N VAL A 211 5.46 -17.27 13.45
CA VAL A 211 4.57 -16.24 12.87
C VAL A 211 5.37 -14.99 12.63
N CYS A 212 5.22 -14.40 11.45
CA CYS A 212 5.86 -13.16 11.04
C CYS A 212 4.81 -12.07 10.80
N VAL A 213 4.98 -10.93 11.47
CA VAL A 213 4.23 -9.71 11.23
C VAL A 213 5.16 -8.68 10.58
N PRO A 214 5.00 -8.41 9.26
CA PRO A 214 5.86 -7.47 8.53
C PRO A 214 5.42 -6.01 8.72
N ASN A 215 6.19 -5.09 8.12
CA ASN A 215 5.87 -3.66 7.99
C ASN A 215 5.72 -2.94 9.34
N ILE A 216 6.65 -3.23 10.27
CA ILE A 216 6.67 -2.65 11.61
C ILE A 216 7.28 -1.25 11.59
N ASN A 217 6.45 -0.23 11.81
CA ASN A 217 6.82 1.19 11.78
C ASN A 217 5.91 2.03 12.68
N ASP A 218 6.21 3.32 12.80
CA ASP A 218 5.48 4.28 13.65
C ASP A 218 4.05 4.58 13.21
N GLY A 219 3.61 4.04 12.06
CA GLY A 219 2.20 4.00 11.68
C GLY A 219 1.35 3.18 12.66
N ASN A 220 1.97 2.29 13.45
CA ASN A 220 1.33 1.48 14.48
C ASN A 220 0.11 0.66 13.98
N ARG A 221 0.19 0.20 12.73
CA ARG A 221 -0.86 -0.59 12.07
C ARG A 221 -0.40 -2.02 11.92
N VAL A 222 -1.32 -2.95 12.15
CA VAL A 222 -1.14 -4.37 11.84
C VAL A 222 -2.05 -4.67 10.66
N ILE A 223 -1.47 -5.09 9.54
CA ILE A 223 -2.21 -5.49 8.34
C ILE A 223 -2.35 -7.00 8.39
N ARG A 224 -3.53 -7.49 8.81
CA ARG A 224 -3.75 -8.93 9.07
C ARG A 224 -3.51 -9.80 7.85
N GLN A 225 -3.78 -9.27 6.65
CA GLN A 225 -3.58 -9.96 5.38
C GLN A 225 -2.10 -10.20 5.05
N ASP A 226 -1.19 -9.44 5.67
CA ASP A 226 0.25 -9.57 5.45
C ASP A 226 0.91 -10.48 6.50
N ILE A 227 0.16 -10.93 7.52
CA ILE A 227 0.66 -11.88 8.52
C ILE A 227 0.73 -13.26 7.86
N TYR A 228 1.86 -13.93 8.06
CA TYR A 228 2.06 -15.31 7.61
C TYR A 228 2.84 -16.10 8.66
N GLY A 229 2.74 -17.42 8.59
CA GLY A 229 3.54 -18.31 9.41
C GLY A 229 4.11 -19.48 8.63
N GLU A 230 5.07 -20.15 9.25
CA GLU A 230 5.73 -21.34 8.72
C GLU A 230 6.15 -22.28 9.85
N THR A 231 6.24 -23.57 9.55
CA THR A 231 6.78 -24.55 10.50
C THR A 231 8.24 -24.24 10.78
N ALA A 232 8.59 -24.12 12.07
CA ALA A 232 9.95 -23.89 12.50
C ALA A 232 10.70 -25.23 12.53
N TYR A 233 11.54 -25.46 11.52
CA TYR A 233 12.38 -26.65 11.44
C TYR A 233 13.68 -26.49 12.26
N LEU A 234 13.60 -26.89 13.53
CA LEU A 234 14.75 -26.96 14.42
C LEU A 234 15.64 -28.17 14.07
N SER A 235 16.95 -27.98 14.13
CA SER A 235 17.92 -29.07 14.12
C SER A 235 17.83 -29.89 15.41
N SER A 236 18.37 -31.11 15.39
CA SER A 236 18.35 -31.99 16.58
C SER A 236 19.01 -31.36 17.81
N GLU A 237 20.06 -30.55 17.62
CA GLU A 237 20.75 -29.83 18.70
C GLU A 237 19.92 -28.66 19.24
N GLU A 238 19.27 -27.90 18.35
CA GLU A 238 18.35 -26.82 18.73
C GLU A 238 17.14 -27.38 19.49
N LEU A 239 16.60 -28.53 19.06
CA LEU A 239 15.48 -29.19 19.72
C LEU A 239 15.87 -29.74 21.11
N GLN A 240 17.05 -30.35 21.24
CA GLN A 240 17.49 -30.95 22.49
C GLN A 240 17.61 -29.93 23.64
N ASN A 241 18.00 -28.70 23.32
CA ASN A 241 18.19 -27.62 24.29
C ASN A 241 17.10 -26.55 24.23
N LEU A 242 16.05 -26.75 23.39
CA LEU A 242 15.04 -25.75 23.06
C LEU A 242 15.64 -24.37 22.72
N ASN A 243 16.71 -24.37 21.92
CA ASN A 243 17.49 -23.16 21.60
C ASN A 243 16.89 -22.43 20.40
N ILE A 244 15.76 -21.75 20.63
CA ILE A 244 15.03 -21.00 19.60
C ILE A 244 15.86 -19.82 19.09
N GLU A 245 16.65 -19.18 19.94
CA GLU A 245 17.51 -18.06 19.56
C GLU A 245 18.50 -18.46 18.47
N SER A 246 19.15 -19.63 18.60
CA SER A 246 20.06 -20.14 17.58
C SER A 246 19.37 -20.44 16.26
N TYR A 247 18.14 -20.99 16.31
CA TYR A 247 17.30 -21.18 15.13
C TYR A 247 17.02 -19.85 14.41
N ILE A 248 16.61 -18.82 15.16
CA ILE A 248 16.34 -17.49 14.60
C ILE A 248 17.59 -16.87 13.98
N HIS A 249 18.73 -16.92 14.67
CA HIS A 249 20.00 -16.43 14.11
C HIS A 249 20.43 -17.18 12.85
N ARG A 250 20.21 -18.50 12.80
CA ARG A 250 20.54 -19.32 11.63
C ARG A 250 19.67 -18.97 10.42
N VAL A 251 18.37 -18.74 10.62
CA VAL A 251 17.41 -18.46 9.53
C VAL A 251 17.47 -17.00 9.09
N PHE A 252 17.50 -16.06 10.03
CA PHE A 252 17.33 -14.63 9.74
C PHE A 252 18.60 -13.79 9.91
N GLY A 253 19.61 -14.27 10.63
CA GLY A 253 20.76 -13.46 11.06
C GLY A 253 21.66 -12.93 9.93
N THR A 254 21.49 -13.42 8.70
CA THR A 254 22.20 -12.88 7.52
C THR A 254 21.52 -11.67 6.90
N GLN A 255 20.20 -11.51 7.12
CA GLN A 255 19.38 -10.48 6.48
C GLN A 255 18.93 -9.38 7.46
N TYR A 256 18.86 -9.72 8.75
CA TYR A 256 18.32 -8.86 9.79
C TYR A 256 19.27 -8.70 10.96
N SER A 257 19.27 -7.50 11.56
CA SER A 257 19.71 -7.32 12.94
C SER A 257 18.57 -7.78 13.85
N ILE A 258 18.88 -8.66 14.80
CA ILE A 258 17.88 -9.32 15.65
C ILE A 258 17.96 -8.74 17.06
N GLU A 259 16.83 -8.25 17.57
CA GLU A 259 16.69 -7.77 18.94
C GLU A 259 15.60 -8.58 19.65
N LYS A 260 15.99 -9.42 20.60
CA LYS A 260 15.05 -10.23 21.39
C LYS A 260 14.12 -9.34 22.22
N ILE A 261 12.83 -9.65 22.19
CA ILE A 261 11.79 -9.00 22.99
C ILE A 261 11.41 -9.96 24.12
N GLU A 262 11.56 -9.51 25.37
CA GLU A 262 11.09 -10.25 26.53
C GLU A 262 9.57 -10.04 26.68
N THR A 263 8.78 -11.10 26.47
CA THR A 263 7.33 -11.08 26.69
C THR A 263 6.99 -11.67 28.06
N SER A 264 5.84 -11.29 28.62
CA SER A 264 5.40 -11.69 29.97
C SER A 264 5.38 -13.20 30.21
N THR A 265 5.19 -14.00 29.16
CA THR A 265 5.23 -15.47 29.18
C THR A 265 6.63 -16.03 29.50
N ASN A 266 7.69 -15.27 29.24
CA ASN A 266 9.09 -15.65 29.52
C ASN A 266 9.53 -15.35 30.97
N GLN A 267 8.74 -14.60 31.75
CA GLN A 267 9.09 -14.28 33.14
C GLN A 267 8.86 -15.45 34.11
N ASP A 268 7.93 -16.35 33.79
CA ASP A 268 7.60 -17.47 34.66
C ASP A 268 8.64 -18.61 34.61
N GLN A 269 9.47 -18.70 33.56
CA GLN A 269 10.51 -19.73 33.46
C GLN A 269 11.83 -19.36 34.16
N ASN A 270 12.10 -18.08 34.42
CA ASN A 270 13.33 -17.63 35.08
C ASN A 270 13.21 -17.49 36.62
N THR A 271 12.04 -17.75 37.18
CA THR A 271 11.81 -17.60 38.63
C THR A 271 11.93 -18.93 39.40
N GLU A 272 12.11 -20.07 38.70
CA GLU A 272 12.30 -21.38 39.34
C GLU A 272 13.79 -21.78 39.55
N GLU A 273 14.75 -20.97 39.10
CA GLU A 273 16.18 -21.14 39.39
C GLU A 273 16.73 -20.04 40.31
N GLN A 274 16.23 -19.93 41.55
CA GLN A 274 16.94 -19.30 42.68
C GLN A 274 16.72 -20.03 44.00
#